data_AF-A0A6B3GM55-F1
#
_entry.id   AF-A0A6B3GM55-F1
#
_cell.length_a   1.000
_cell.length_b   1.000
_cell.length_c   1.000
_cell.angle_alpha   90.00
_cell.angle_beta   90.00
_cell.angle_gamma   90.00
#
_symmetry.space_group_name_H-M   'P 1'
#
loop_
_entity.id
_entity.type
_entity.pdbx_description
1 polymer ?
#
loop_
_entity_poly.entity_id
_entity_poly.type
_entity_poly.pdbx_seq_one_letter_code
_entity_poly.pdbx_strand_id
1 'polypeptide(L)'
;MTTEADARRTVISAIFGTLATQAVGAAARLELADRMGDGEADTDELALACGVPAAQLGRLLRALASLGLCVESRPDRFALTEAGALLRRDHPASLLAFAAFLTHDVFQRNWLNLEESLDTGLPAFDTAFGTPVYDYLSGRPELAALFHAAMSKRHRPLEMAAAISAVYDLGRFSTVVDVGGGDGTLLAAFLDRYPHLTGTVLETEAGAARARETIAGSGLQERCRAVAGDFFAEVPK
;
A
#
# COMPACT_ATOMS: atom_id res chain seq x y z
N MET A 1 27.12 22.53 8.42
CA MET A 1 26.13 22.78 9.50
C MET A 1 24.82 23.15 8.83
N THR A 2 23.70 22.56 9.26
CA THR A 2 22.35 22.93 8.81
C THR A 2 22.02 24.33 9.32
N THR A 3 21.41 25.21 8.52
CA THR A 3 21.01 26.54 9.01
C THR A 3 19.72 26.47 9.82
N GLU A 4 19.45 27.49 10.65
CA GLU A 4 18.17 27.62 11.35
C GLU A 4 16.98 27.65 10.36
N ALA A 5 17.15 28.32 9.22
CA ALA A 5 16.14 28.37 8.16
C ALA A 5 15.86 26.99 7.54
N ASP A 6 16.89 26.15 7.40
CA ASP A 6 16.73 24.76 6.93
C ASP A 6 16.08 23.87 8.00
N ALA A 7 16.51 23.98 9.26
CA ALA A 7 15.92 23.24 10.37
C ALA A 7 14.42 23.58 10.55
N ARG A 8 14.08 24.88 10.48
CA ARG A 8 12.69 25.36 10.49
C ARG A 8 11.89 24.82 9.29
N ARG A 9 12.50 24.75 8.10
CA ARG A 9 11.85 24.17 6.91
C ARG A 9 11.55 22.68 7.09
N THR A 10 12.48 21.91 7.64
CA THR A 10 12.30 20.48 7.93
C THR A 10 11.16 20.24 8.93
N VAL A 11 11.14 20.97 10.06
CA VAL A 11 10.08 20.83 11.07
C VAL A 11 8.71 21.23 10.52
N ILE A 12 8.63 22.34 9.78
CA ILE A 12 7.39 22.78 9.13
C ILE A 12 6.89 21.77 8.08
N SER A 13 7.80 21.19 7.30
CA SER A 13 7.45 20.16 6.31
C SER A 13 6.95 18.87 6.95
N ALA A 14 7.49 18.48 8.11
CA ALA A 14 7.01 17.33 8.87
C ALA A 14 5.59 17.58 9.43
N ILE A 15 5.37 18.74 10.07
CA ILE A 15 4.05 19.13 10.62
C ILE A 15 2.98 19.17 9.52
N PHE A 16 3.26 19.82 8.38
CA PHE A 16 2.30 19.87 7.28
C PHE A 16 2.18 18.57 6.47
N GLY A 17 3.02 17.56 6.72
CA GLY A 17 2.92 16.24 6.09
C GLY A 17 1.56 15.57 6.30
N THR A 18 0.88 15.83 7.42
CA THR A 18 -0.48 15.34 7.67
C THR A 18 -1.51 15.89 6.64
N LEU A 19 -1.35 17.15 6.22
CA LEU A 19 -2.23 17.75 5.20
C LEU A 19 -1.99 17.13 3.82
N ALA A 20 -0.74 16.82 3.48
CA ALA A 20 -0.40 16.12 2.25
C ALA A 20 -1.02 14.71 2.23
N THR A 21 -0.87 13.95 3.31
CA THR A 21 -1.48 12.62 3.47
C THR A 21 -3.01 12.69 3.32
N GLN A 22 -3.68 13.65 3.97
CA GLN A 22 -5.14 13.79 3.86
C GLN A 22 -5.60 14.28 2.47
N ALA A 23 -4.84 15.12 1.78
CA ALA A 23 -5.12 15.51 0.39
C ALA A 23 -5.02 14.32 -0.57
N VAL A 24 -3.97 13.50 -0.44
CA VAL A 24 -3.80 12.25 -1.20
C VAL A 24 -4.91 11.25 -0.89
N GLY A 25 -5.31 11.11 0.38
CA GLY A 25 -6.45 10.29 0.80
C GLY A 25 -7.79 10.74 0.23
N ALA A 26 -8.02 12.05 0.16
CA ALA A 26 -9.21 12.61 -0.50
C ALA A 26 -9.19 12.32 -2.01
N ALA A 27 -8.05 12.50 -2.68
CA ALA A 27 -7.90 12.19 -4.10
C ALA A 27 -8.13 10.71 -4.41
N ALA A 28 -7.62 9.81 -3.55
CA ALA A 28 -7.84 8.37 -3.61
C ALA A 28 -9.32 8.00 -3.47
N ARG A 29 -10.01 8.50 -2.44
CA ARG A 29 -11.45 8.22 -2.21
C ARG A 29 -12.38 8.80 -3.27
N LEU A 30 -11.97 9.90 -3.92
CA LEU A 30 -12.69 10.50 -5.04
C LEU A 30 -12.32 9.85 -6.39
N GLU A 31 -11.37 8.92 -6.42
CA GLU A 31 -10.87 8.23 -7.61
C GLU A 31 -10.32 9.19 -8.70
N LEU A 32 -9.75 10.33 -8.28
CA LEU A 32 -9.39 11.42 -9.21
C LEU A 32 -8.44 10.99 -10.32
N ALA A 33 -7.46 10.13 -10.01
CA ALA A 33 -6.48 9.69 -11.00
C ALA A 33 -7.12 8.86 -12.14
N ASP A 34 -8.05 7.96 -11.82
CA ASP A 34 -8.78 7.20 -12.84
C ASP A 34 -9.70 8.11 -13.68
N ARG A 35 -10.30 9.12 -13.04
CA ARG A 35 -11.21 10.09 -13.69
C ARG A 35 -10.47 11.08 -14.60
N MET A 36 -9.21 11.38 -14.30
CA MET A 36 -8.33 12.20 -15.15
C MET A 36 -7.77 11.37 -16.33
N GLY A 37 -7.56 10.06 -16.14
CA GLY A 37 -7.05 9.18 -17.17
C GLY A 37 -5.63 9.55 -17.63
N ASP A 38 -5.42 9.56 -18.95
CA ASP A 38 -4.12 9.84 -19.59
C ASP A 38 -4.02 11.29 -20.12
N GLY A 39 -5.01 12.16 -19.85
CA GLY A 39 -5.16 13.46 -20.51
C GLY A 39 -5.28 14.66 -19.56
N GLU A 40 -5.70 15.79 -20.13
CA GLU A 40 -6.20 16.92 -19.35
C GLU A 40 -7.69 16.71 -19.00
N ALA A 41 -8.05 16.97 -17.75
CA ALA A 41 -9.44 16.96 -17.29
C ALA A 41 -9.86 18.35 -16.76
N ASP A 42 -11.13 18.71 -16.95
CA ASP A 42 -11.74 19.97 -16.51
C ASP A 42 -12.19 19.90 -15.03
N THR A 43 -12.00 21.00 -14.29
CA THR A 43 -12.38 21.07 -12.86
C THR A 43 -13.89 20.86 -12.63
N ASP A 44 -14.76 21.43 -13.45
CA ASP A 44 -16.23 21.33 -13.35
C ASP A 44 -16.73 19.92 -13.76
N GLU A 45 -16.14 19.30 -14.79
CA GLU A 45 -16.43 17.93 -15.22
C GLU A 45 -16.03 16.91 -14.15
N LEU A 46 -14.82 17.03 -13.59
CA LEU A 46 -14.38 16.21 -12.46
C LEU A 46 -15.26 16.45 -11.22
N ALA A 47 -15.61 17.72 -10.94
CA ALA A 47 -16.45 18.10 -9.81
C ALA A 47 -17.85 17.49 -9.88
N LEU A 48 -18.49 17.57 -11.05
CA LEU A 48 -19.76 16.95 -11.36
C LEU A 48 -19.68 15.42 -11.20
N ALA A 49 -18.64 14.80 -11.78
CA ALA A 49 -18.45 13.35 -11.71
C ALA A 49 -18.15 12.84 -10.28
N CYS A 50 -17.53 13.65 -9.43
CA CYS A 50 -17.24 13.36 -8.03
C CYS A 50 -18.35 13.77 -7.05
N GLY A 51 -19.35 14.54 -7.47
CA GLY A 51 -20.37 15.11 -6.58
C GLY A 51 -19.84 16.18 -5.61
N VAL A 52 -18.73 16.85 -5.94
CA VAL A 52 -18.05 17.84 -5.10
C VAL A 52 -18.17 19.22 -5.76
N PRO A 53 -18.41 20.34 -5.04
CA PRO A 53 -18.42 21.66 -5.66
C PRO A 53 -17.07 22.05 -6.29
N ALA A 54 -17.08 22.58 -7.51
CA ALA A 54 -15.87 22.79 -8.31
C ALA A 54 -14.81 23.69 -7.66
N ALA A 55 -15.20 24.80 -7.01
CA ALA A 55 -14.26 25.66 -6.31
C ALA A 55 -13.54 24.97 -5.12
N GLN A 56 -14.14 23.90 -4.56
CA GLN A 56 -13.54 23.06 -3.53
C GLN A 56 -12.64 22.00 -4.15
N LEU A 57 -13.06 21.37 -5.26
CA LEU A 57 -12.21 20.41 -5.97
C LEU A 57 -10.97 21.07 -6.60
N GLY A 58 -11.11 22.23 -7.25
CA GLY A 58 -10.00 23.00 -7.80
C GLY A 58 -9.01 23.50 -6.75
N ARG A 59 -9.40 23.57 -5.46
CA ARG A 59 -8.46 23.79 -4.34
C ARG A 59 -7.69 22.51 -3.97
N LEU A 60 -8.35 21.35 -4.01
CA LEU A 60 -7.69 20.05 -3.81
C LEU A 60 -6.73 19.74 -4.98
N LEU A 61 -7.14 19.95 -6.22
CA LEU A 61 -6.31 19.75 -7.41
C LEU A 61 -5.05 20.62 -7.38
N ARG A 62 -5.14 21.91 -7.01
CA ARG A 62 -3.95 22.76 -6.80
C ARG A 62 -3.07 22.34 -5.62
N ALA A 63 -3.64 21.75 -4.57
CA ALA A 63 -2.85 21.16 -3.50
C ALA A 63 -2.08 19.92 -3.99
N LEU A 64 -2.73 19.02 -4.75
CA LEU A 64 -2.10 17.86 -5.39
C LEU A 64 -1.01 18.28 -6.40
N ALA A 65 -1.22 19.38 -7.12
CA ALA A 65 -0.22 19.95 -8.02
C ALA A 65 0.99 20.50 -7.25
N SER A 66 0.79 21.15 -6.10
CA SER A 66 1.89 21.57 -5.22
C SER A 66 2.66 20.40 -4.58
N LEU A 67 2.08 19.20 -4.58
CA LEU A 67 2.72 17.94 -4.19
C LEU A 67 3.33 17.18 -5.39
N GLY A 68 3.25 17.73 -6.61
CA GLY A 68 3.82 17.13 -7.82
C GLY A 68 3.04 15.93 -8.37
N LEU A 69 1.78 15.74 -7.96
CA LEU A 69 0.93 14.60 -8.39
C LEU A 69 0.10 14.91 -9.65
N CYS A 70 -0.14 16.20 -9.91
CA CYS A 70 -0.73 16.67 -11.16
C CYS A 70 -0.08 18.01 -11.56
N VAL A 71 -0.42 18.52 -12.74
CA VAL A 71 -0.05 19.85 -13.20
C VAL A 71 -1.30 20.59 -13.67
N GLU A 72 -1.42 21.86 -13.30
CA GLU A 72 -2.42 22.76 -13.90
C GLU A 72 -1.86 23.25 -15.24
N SER A 73 -2.26 22.63 -16.35
CA SER A 73 -1.68 22.88 -17.67
C SER A 73 -2.16 24.20 -18.29
N ARG A 74 -3.38 24.59 -17.92
CA ARG A 74 -4.07 25.86 -18.19
C ARG A 74 -5.15 26.03 -17.11
N PRO A 75 -5.71 27.24 -16.90
CA PRO A 75 -6.65 27.48 -15.80
C PRO A 75 -7.79 26.44 -15.77
N ASP A 76 -8.00 25.83 -14.60
CA ASP A 76 -9.01 24.79 -14.37
C ASP A 76 -8.90 23.59 -15.33
N ARG A 77 -7.66 23.22 -15.70
CA ARG A 77 -7.32 21.98 -16.42
C ARG A 77 -6.14 21.29 -15.76
N PHE A 78 -6.33 20.03 -15.37
CA PHE A 78 -5.32 19.25 -14.69
C PHE A 78 -4.98 17.98 -15.47
N ALA A 79 -3.69 17.67 -15.55
CA ALA A 79 -3.18 16.39 -16.06
C ALA A 79 -2.33 15.70 -14.98
N LEU A 80 -2.29 14.37 -14.95
CA LEU A 80 -1.46 13.63 -13.99
C LEU A 80 0.03 13.75 -14.31
N THR A 81 0.86 13.67 -13.27
CA THR A 81 2.30 13.34 -13.43
C THR A 81 2.50 11.83 -13.34
N GLU A 82 3.70 11.34 -13.63
CA GLU A 82 4.09 9.93 -13.36
C GLU A 82 3.83 9.53 -11.89
N ALA A 83 4.06 10.45 -10.95
CA ALA A 83 3.77 10.24 -9.53
C ALA A 83 2.25 10.20 -9.22
N GLY A 84 1.45 10.97 -9.96
CA GLY A 84 -0.02 10.91 -9.89
C GLY A 84 -0.61 9.64 -10.49
N ALA A 85 -0.01 9.11 -11.56
CA ALA A 85 -0.43 7.86 -12.20
C ALA A 85 -0.36 6.65 -11.23
N LEU A 86 0.53 6.70 -10.23
CA LEU A 86 0.58 5.71 -9.14
C LEU A 86 -0.73 5.64 -8.31
N LEU A 87 -1.61 6.64 -8.38
CA LEU A 87 -2.91 6.63 -7.71
C LEU A 87 -4.06 6.07 -8.55
N ARG A 88 -3.80 5.59 -9.78
CA ARG A 88 -4.80 4.87 -10.58
C ARG A 88 -5.00 3.42 -10.08
N ARG A 89 -6.16 2.83 -10.38
CA ARG A 89 -6.46 1.41 -10.11
C ARG A 89 -5.75 0.44 -11.05
N ASP A 90 -5.56 0.83 -12.31
CA ASP A 90 -5.01 -0.01 -13.37
C ASP A 90 -3.48 0.03 -13.46
N HIS A 91 -2.84 0.95 -12.75
CA HIS A 91 -1.38 1.01 -12.64
C HIS A 91 -0.84 -0.19 -11.84
N PRO A 92 0.30 -0.79 -12.21
CA PRO A 92 1.18 -2.02 -11.12
C PRO A 92 1.40 -1.87 -11.92
N ALA A 93 2.21 -0.58 -11.17
CA ALA A 93 2.54 -0.27 -9.75
C ALA A 93 1.60 0.75 -9.05
N SER A 94 0.38 0.38 -8.67
CA SER A 94 -0.52 1.27 -7.91
C SER A 94 -0.15 1.38 -6.42
N LEU A 95 -0.35 2.57 -5.87
CA LEU A 95 -0.32 2.93 -4.45
C LEU A 95 -1.71 3.35 -3.92
N LEU A 96 -2.77 3.30 -4.74
CA LEU A 96 -4.11 3.78 -4.38
C LEU A 96 -4.65 3.12 -3.10
N ALA A 97 -4.54 1.80 -2.99
CA ALA A 97 -4.97 1.06 -1.80
C ALA A 97 -4.19 1.47 -0.55
N PHE A 98 -2.88 1.77 -0.69
CA PHE A 98 -2.03 2.22 0.41
C PHE A 98 -2.39 3.65 0.87
N ALA A 99 -2.68 4.55 -0.07
CA ALA A 99 -3.20 5.89 0.21
C ALA A 99 -4.57 5.85 0.92
N ALA A 100 -5.49 5.00 0.45
CA ALA A 100 -6.79 4.80 1.06
C ALA A 100 -6.70 4.18 2.47
N PHE A 101 -5.83 3.18 2.66
CA PHE A 101 -5.53 2.56 3.96
C PHE A 101 -4.97 3.57 4.96
N LEU A 102 -3.90 4.30 4.61
CA LEU A 102 -3.26 5.26 5.52
C LEU A 102 -4.19 6.40 5.94
N THR A 103 -5.25 6.67 5.18
CA THR A 103 -6.17 7.79 5.40
C THR A 103 -7.60 7.36 5.78
N HIS A 104 -7.82 6.07 6.03
CA HIS A 104 -9.07 5.56 6.62
C HIS A 104 -9.14 5.95 8.10
N ASP A 105 -10.32 6.31 8.61
CA ASP A 105 -10.50 6.73 10.00
C ASP A 105 -9.99 5.69 11.01
N VAL A 106 -10.28 4.40 10.78
CA VAL A 106 -9.87 3.28 11.63
C VAL A 106 -8.35 3.22 11.78
N PHE A 107 -7.60 3.31 10.68
CA PHE A 107 -6.14 3.23 10.72
C PHE A 107 -5.49 4.57 11.09
N GLN A 108 -6.17 5.70 10.92
CA GLN A 108 -5.74 7.00 11.44
C GLN A 108 -5.74 7.06 12.97
N ARG A 109 -6.60 6.29 13.67
CA ARG A 109 -6.62 6.27 15.15
C ARG A 109 -5.29 5.83 15.76
N ASN A 110 -4.51 4.98 15.08
CA ASN A 110 -3.14 4.64 15.50
C ASN A 110 -2.25 5.87 15.72
N TRP A 111 -2.41 6.89 14.87
CA TRP A 111 -1.60 8.11 14.92
C TRP A 111 -2.20 9.17 15.86
N LEU A 112 -3.51 9.13 16.09
CA LEU A 112 -4.19 9.98 17.08
C LEU A 112 -3.93 9.51 18.52
N ASN A 113 -3.83 8.20 18.74
CA ASN A 113 -3.55 7.57 20.04
C ASN A 113 -2.04 7.30 20.26
N LEU A 114 -1.15 7.98 19.53
CA LEU A 114 0.30 7.77 19.63
C LEU A 114 0.85 8.07 21.04
N GLU A 115 0.32 9.10 21.71
CA GLU A 115 0.73 9.47 23.07
C GLU A 115 0.34 8.37 24.09
N GLU A 116 -0.88 7.85 24.01
CA GLU A 116 -1.34 6.71 24.82
C GLU A 116 -0.48 5.45 24.60
N SER A 117 -0.07 5.18 23.36
CA SER A 117 0.81 4.06 23.02
C SER A 117 2.23 4.22 23.57
N LEU A 118 2.74 5.45 23.63
CA LEU A 118 4.03 5.77 24.28
C LEU A 118 3.96 5.64 25.80
N ASP A 119 2.87 6.09 26.43
CA ASP A 119 2.67 6.03 27.89
C ASP A 119 2.42 4.59 28.40
N THR A 120 1.69 3.78 27.62
CA THR A 120 1.28 2.41 28.02
C THR A 120 2.22 1.31 27.51
N GLY A 121 2.96 1.57 26.43
CA GLY A 121 3.70 0.55 25.68
C GLY A 121 2.81 -0.44 24.90
N LEU A 122 1.49 -0.22 24.85
CA LEU A 122 0.54 -1.05 24.12
C LEU A 122 0.33 -0.54 22.67
N PRO A 123 -0.09 -1.40 21.72
CA PRO A 123 -0.42 -0.93 20.37
C PRO A 123 -1.58 0.06 20.38
N ALA A 124 -1.41 1.20 19.72
CA ALA A 124 -2.44 2.25 19.59
C ALA A 124 -3.76 1.76 18.96
N PHE A 125 -3.73 0.67 18.19
CA PHE A 125 -4.94 0.03 17.66
C PHE A 125 -5.72 -0.66 18.78
N ASP A 126 -5.03 -1.47 19.58
CA ASP A 126 -5.60 -2.32 20.61
C ASP A 126 -6.20 -1.49 21.75
N THR A 127 -5.63 -0.32 22.07
CA THR A 127 -6.23 0.64 22.99
C THR A 127 -7.46 1.34 22.38
N ALA A 128 -7.38 1.78 21.13
CA ALA A 128 -8.47 2.49 20.43
C ALA A 128 -9.69 1.61 20.09
N PHE A 129 -9.53 0.28 20.06
CA PHE A 129 -10.58 -0.67 19.64
C PHE A 129 -10.85 -1.83 20.62
N GLY A 130 -10.02 -2.03 21.65
CA GLY A 130 -10.19 -3.09 22.65
C GLY A 130 -9.92 -4.51 22.16
N THR A 131 -9.29 -4.67 20.99
CA THR A 131 -9.00 -5.96 20.35
C THR A 131 -7.88 -5.81 19.32
N PRO A 132 -7.01 -6.83 19.13
CA PRO A 132 -5.94 -6.80 18.13
C PRO A 132 -6.42 -6.50 16.71
N VAL A 133 -5.55 -5.88 15.91
CA VAL A 133 -5.90 -5.47 14.53
C VAL A 133 -6.39 -6.62 13.64
N TYR A 134 -5.82 -7.81 13.74
CA TYR A 134 -6.24 -8.96 12.93
C TYR A 134 -7.62 -9.51 13.34
N ASP A 135 -7.91 -9.56 14.64
CA ASP A 135 -9.22 -9.93 15.17
C ASP A 135 -10.28 -8.91 14.73
N TYR A 136 -9.95 -7.62 14.79
CA TYR A 136 -10.80 -6.53 14.30
C TYR A 136 -11.11 -6.62 12.80
N LEU A 137 -10.14 -7.04 11.99
CA LEU A 137 -10.29 -7.24 10.54
C LEU A 137 -11.11 -8.50 10.22
N SER A 138 -11.01 -9.56 11.03
CA SER A 138 -11.71 -10.84 10.79
C SER A 138 -13.24 -10.67 10.66
N GLY A 139 -13.84 -9.77 11.44
CA GLY A 139 -15.27 -9.44 11.38
C GLY A 139 -15.64 -8.36 10.36
N ARG A 140 -14.71 -7.87 9.53
CA ARG A 140 -14.90 -6.71 8.64
C ARG A 140 -14.29 -6.95 7.24
N PRO A 141 -14.97 -7.71 6.37
CA PRO A 141 -14.41 -8.15 5.08
C PRO A 141 -13.91 -7.01 4.17
N GLU A 142 -14.60 -5.87 4.11
CA GLU A 142 -14.18 -4.71 3.31
C GLU A 142 -12.89 -4.07 3.84
N LEU A 143 -12.77 -3.95 5.16
CA LEU A 143 -11.59 -3.39 5.81
C LEU A 143 -10.39 -4.34 5.74
N ALA A 144 -10.64 -5.66 5.85
CA ALA A 144 -9.64 -6.69 5.59
C ALA A 144 -9.18 -6.66 4.13
N ALA A 145 -10.10 -6.53 3.16
CA ALA A 145 -9.77 -6.41 1.75
C ALA A 145 -8.90 -5.16 1.48
N LEU A 146 -9.23 -4.00 2.08
CA LEU A 146 -8.41 -2.79 2.00
C LEU A 146 -7.01 -2.99 2.62
N PHE A 147 -6.93 -3.56 3.82
CA PHE A 147 -5.66 -3.87 4.49
C PHE A 147 -4.79 -4.79 3.62
N HIS A 148 -5.33 -5.91 3.15
CA HIS A 148 -4.59 -6.86 2.30
C HIS A 148 -4.29 -6.32 0.90
N ALA A 149 -5.03 -5.31 0.40
CA ALA A 149 -4.69 -4.62 -0.84
C ALA A 149 -3.54 -3.61 -0.62
N ALA A 150 -3.58 -2.85 0.47
CA ALA A 150 -2.54 -1.90 0.86
C ALA A 150 -1.21 -2.57 1.22
N MET A 151 -1.27 -3.76 1.83
CA MET A 151 -0.10 -4.57 2.20
C MET A 151 0.35 -5.53 1.08
N SER A 152 -0.39 -5.65 -0.04
CA SER A 152 0.01 -6.54 -1.15
C SER A 152 1.31 -6.05 -1.78
N LYS A 153 2.33 -6.91 -1.77
CA LYS A 153 3.66 -6.62 -2.31
C LYS A 153 3.75 -6.71 -3.83
N ARG A 154 2.61 -6.97 -4.52
CA ARG A 154 2.43 -7.18 -5.98
C ARG A 154 3.31 -6.31 -6.89
N HIS A 155 3.62 -5.09 -6.48
CA HIS A 155 4.31 -4.10 -7.32
C HIS A 155 5.82 -4.00 -7.12
N ARG A 156 6.40 -4.64 -6.07
CA ARG A 156 7.86 -4.73 -5.86
C ARG A 156 8.43 -6.12 -5.50
N PRO A 157 7.83 -7.29 -5.87
CA PRO A 157 8.43 -8.57 -5.50
C PRO A 157 9.73 -8.82 -6.26
N LEU A 158 9.79 -8.46 -7.54
CA LEU A 158 10.97 -8.59 -8.39
C LEU A 158 12.13 -7.70 -7.91
N GLU A 159 11.85 -6.43 -7.56
CA GLU A 159 12.86 -5.52 -7.01
C GLU A 159 13.42 -6.04 -5.68
N MET A 160 12.55 -6.48 -4.77
CA MET A 160 12.95 -6.96 -3.45
C MET A 160 13.67 -8.32 -3.53
N ALA A 161 13.23 -9.21 -4.43
CA ALA A 161 13.93 -10.47 -4.71
C ALA A 161 15.31 -10.22 -5.33
N ALA A 162 15.43 -9.27 -6.26
CA ALA A 162 16.71 -8.87 -6.84
C ALA A 162 17.66 -8.25 -5.80
N ALA A 163 17.15 -7.36 -4.94
CA ALA A 163 17.92 -6.73 -3.87
C ALA A 163 18.40 -7.75 -2.82
N ILE A 164 17.54 -8.66 -2.39
CA ILE A 164 17.91 -9.75 -1.47
C ILE A 164 18.94 -10.68 -2.13
N SER A 165 18.71 -11.09 -3.38
CA SER A 165 19.64 -11.95 -4.14
C SER A 165 20.99 -11.28 -4.46
N ALA A 166 21.09 -9.96 -4.37
CA ALA A 166 22.35 -9.23 -4.55
C ALA A 166 23.23 -9.21 -3.29
N VAL A 167 22.63 -9.43 -2.11
CA VAL A 167 23.35 -9.46 -0.81
C VAL A 167 23.40 -10.84 -0.16
N TYR A 168 22.56 -11.78 -0.60
CA TYR A 168 22.41 -13.10 0.00
C TYR A 168 22.09 -14.14 -1.07
N ASP A 169 22.96 -15.13 -1.27
CA ASP A 169 22.70 -16.22 -2.21
C ASP A 169 21.67 -17.21 -1.64
N LEU A 170 20.47 -17.20 -2.23
CA LEU A 170 19.43 -18.20 -2.01
C LEU A 170 19.63 -19.45 -2.88
N GLY A 171 20.46 -19.37 -3.94
CA GLY A 171 20.72 -20.47 -4.87
C GLY A 171 21.41 -21.67 -4.20
N ARG A 172 22.12 -21.47 -3.09
CA ARG A 172 22.67 -22.54 -2.23
C ARG A 172 21.64 -23.44 -1.53
N PHE A 173 20.34 -23.15 -1.63
CA PHE A 173 19.27 -23.94 -1.01
C PHE A 173 18.39 -24.64 -2.07
N SER A 174 17.71 -25.72 -1.66
CA SER A 174 16.71 -26.44 -2.47
C SER A 174 15.26 -26.03 -2.17
N THR A 175 15.02 -25.46 -0.99
CA THR A 175 13.70 -25.27 -0.40
C THR A 175 13.67 -23.97 0.41
N VAL A 176 12.62 -23.16 0.25
CA VAL A 176 12.36 -21.96 1.06
C VAL A 176 10.93 -21.99 1.59
N VAL A 177 10.74 -21.55 2.84
CA VAL A 177 9.43 -21.34 3.45
C VAL A 177 9.26 -19.85 3.74
N ASP A 178 8.23 -19.23 3.16
CA ASP A 178 7.89 -17.81 3.31
C ASP A 178 6.79 -17.68 4.37
N VAL A 179 7.21 -17.41 5.61
CA VAL A 179 6.34 -17.35 6.80
C VAL A 179 5.74 -15.94 6.92
N GLY A 180 4.41 -15.84 6.79
CA GLY A 180 3.75 -14.55 6.59
C GLY A 180 3.97 -13.98 5.18
N GLY A 181 4.12 -14.86 4.18
CA GLY A 181 4.39 -14.51 2.79
C GLY A 181 3.22 -13.82 2.05
N GLY A 182 2.07 -13.61 2.71
CA GLY A 182 0.92 -12.91 2.15
C GLY A 182 0.37 -13.58 0.88
N ASP A 183 0.34 -12.85 -0.23
CA ASP A 183 -0.12 -13.37 -1.53
C ASP A 183 0.94 -14.18 -2.29
N GLY A 184 2.08 -14.50 -1.68
CA GLY A 184 3.11 -15.38 -2.23
C GLY A 184 3.95 -14.77 -3.37
N THR A 185 3.69 -13.51 -3.73
CA THR A 185 4.36 -12.83 -4.87
C THR A 185 5.88 -12.73 -4.72
N LEU A 186 6.40 -12.61 -3.49
CA LEU A 186 7.84 -12.57 -3.23
C LEU A 186 8.50 -13.95 -3.44
N LEU A 187 7.89 -15.02 -2.92
CA LEU A 187 8.39 -16.38 -3.11
C LEU A 187 8.36 -16.80 -4.59
N ALA A 188 7.31 -16.42 -5.32
CA ALA A 188 7.23 -16.63 -6.78
C ALA A 188 8.42 -16.00 -7.52
N ALA A 189 8.73 -14.73 -7.23
CA ALA A 189 9.87 -14.02 -7.82
C ALA A 189 11.23 -14.67 -7.52
N PHE A 190 11.38 -15.37 -6.38
CA PHE A 190 12.57 -16.19 -6.10
C PHE A 190 12.58 -17.51 -6.90
N LEU A 191 11.44 -18.19 -7.04
CA LEU A 191 11.33 -19.46 -7.77
C LEU A 191 11.46 -19.31 -9.30
N ASP A 192 11.17 -18.13 -9.85
CA ASP A 192 11.48 -17.77 -11.23
C ASP A 192 12.98 -17.51 -11.41
N ARG A 193 13.62 -16.87 -10.42
CA ARG A 193 15.06 -16.56 -10.44
C ARG A 193 15.95 -17.79 -10.21
N TYR A 194 15.47 -18.78 -9.46
CA TYR A 194 16.21 -19.98 -9.08
C TYR A 194 15.42 -21.25 -9.51
N PRO A 195 15.61 -21.77 -10.74
CA PRO A 195 14.79 -22.85 -11.30
C PRO A 195 14.82 -24.18 -10.51
N HIS A 196 15.87 -24.43 -9.73
CA HIS A 196 16.00 -25.61 -8.87
C HIS A 196 15.34 -25.44 -7.49
N LEU A 197 14.87 -24.24 -7.17
CA LEU A 197 14.29 -23.91 -5.87
C LEU A 197 12.82 -24.36 -5.79
N THR A 198 12.41 -24.82 -4.61
CA THR A 198 11.03 -25.14 -4.25
C THR A 198 10.55 -24.27 -3.08
N GLY A 199 9.24 -24.04 -2.99
CA GLY A 199 8.65 -23.02 -2.13
C GLY A 199 7.43 -23.50 -1.34
N THR A 200 7.30 -23.05 -0.10
CA THR A 200 6.03 -23.08 0.64
C THR A 200 5.72 -21.69 1.20
N VAL A 201 4.57 -21.11 0.87
CA VAL A 201 4.01 -19.98 1.63
C VAL A 201 3.29 -20.55 2.86
N LEU A 202 3.55 -20.00 4.04
CA LEU A 202 2.79 -20.28 5.26
C LEU A 202 2.04 -19.02 5.67
N GLU A 203 0.72 -19.12 5.77
CA GLU A 203 -0.19 -17.99 5.98
C GLU A 203 -1.47 -18.38 6.73
N THR A 204 -2.25 -17.37 7.11
CA THR A 204 -3.68 -17.49 7.42
C THR A 204 -4.45 -18.15 6.27
N GLU A 205 -5.63 -18.74 6.50
CA GLU A 205 -6.41 -19.36 5.40
C GLU A 205 -6.75 -18.35 4.28
N ALA A 206 -7.04 -17.09 4.63
CA ALA A 206 -7.29 -16.03 3.66
C ALA A 206 -6.04 -15.63 2.85
N GLY A 207 -4.87 -15.57 3.50
CA GLY A 207 -3.58 -15.36 2.83
C GLY A 207 -3.21 -16.54 1.94
N ALA A 208 -3.31 -17.77 2.45
CA ALA A 208 -2.98 -18.99 1.73
C ALA A 208 -3.90 -19.21 0.51
N ALA A 209 -5.18 -18.85 0.58
CA ALA A 209 -6.07 -18.82 -0.58
C ALA A 209 -5.55 -17.91 -1.70
N ARG A 210 -5.20 -16.66 -1.38
CA ARG A 210 -4.61 -15.70 -2.33
C ARG A 210 -3.24 -16.15 -2.85
N ALA A 211 -2.43 -16.80 -2.02
CA ALA A 211 -1.16 -17.37 -2.46
C ALA A 211 -1.36 -18.52 -3.47
N ARG A 212 -2.41 -19.35 -3.34
CA ARG A 212 -2.77 -20.38 -4.34
C ARG A 212 -3.13 -19.75 -5.69
N GLU A 213 -3.88 -18.64 -5.68
CA GLU A 213 -4.21 -17.88 -6.90
C GLU A 213 -2.94 -17.35 -7.60
N THR A 214 -2.04 -16.70 -6.86
CA THR A 214 -0.77 -16.17 -7.39
C THR A 214 0.11 -17.30 -7.94
N ILE A 215 0.33 -18.38 -7.18
CA ILE A 215 1.13 -19.54 -7.60
C ILE A 215 0.56 -20.15 -8.89
N ALA A 216 -0.77 -20.23 -9.02
CA ALA A 216 -1.42 -20.75 -10.20
C ALA A 216 -1.28 -19.82 -11.41
N GLY A 217 -1.41 -18.51 -11.21
CA GLY A 217 -1.19 -17.49 -12.26
C GLY A 217 0.26 -17.40 -12.75
N SER A 218 1.24 -17.70 -11.88
CA SER A 218 2.66 -17.77 -12.22
C SER A 218 3.11 -19.09 -12.84
N GLY A 219 2.25 -20.12 -12.92
CA GLY A 219 2.63 -21.44 -13.45
C GLY A 219 3.60 -22.23 -12.53
N LEU A 220 3.63 -21.92 -11.23
CA LEU A 220 4.59 -22.47 -10.27
C LEU A 220 4.06 -23.68 -9.46
N GLN A 221 2.88 -24.23 -9.80
CA GLN A 221 2.18 -25.26 -9.03
C GLN A 221 3.03 -26.51 -8.73
N GLU A 222 3.97 -26.88 -9.61
CA GLU A 222 4.83 -28.06 -9.42
C GLU A 222 5.96 -27.84 -8.40
N ARG A 223 6.35 -26.58 -8.15
CA ARG A 223 7.48 -26.21 -7.27
C ARG A 223 7.08 -25.33 -6.08
N CYS A 224 5.88 -24.78 -6.06
CA CYS A 224 5.38 -23.92 -4.99
C CYS A 224 3.99 -24.36 -4.49
N ARG A 225 3.79 -24.29 -3.17
CA ARG A 225 2.50 -24.56 -2.51
C ARG A 225 2.20 -23.47 -1.46
N ALA A 226 0.94 -23.34 -1.04
CA ALA A 226 0.57 -22.48 0.08
C ALA A 226 -0.24 -23.26 1.13
N VAL A 227 0.33 -23.29 2.34
CA VAL A 227 -0.20 -23.96 3.53
C VAL A 227 -0.90 -22.92 4.40
N ALA A 228 -2.14 -23.23 4.79
CA ALA A 228 -2.83 -22.47 5.82
C ALA A 228 -2.42 -23.03 7.19
N GLY A 229 -2.08 -22.17 8.15
CA GLY A 229 -1.69 -22.60 9.49
C GLY A 229 -1.24 -21.46 10.41
N ASP A 230 -0.99 -21.81 11.66
CA ASP A 230 -0.40 -20.91 12.66
C ASP A 230 1.12 -21.18 12.77
N PHE A 231 1.92 -20.18 12.41
CA PHE A 231 3.38 -20.26 12.48
C PHE A 231 3.94 -20.22 13.92
N PHE A 232 3.14 -19.86 14.92
CA PHE A 232 3.49 -20.04 16.33
C PHE A 232 3.35 -21.50 16.78
N ALA A 233 2.55 -22.31 16.07
CA ALA A 233 2.33 -23.73 16.36
C ALA A 233 3.28 -24.64 15.56
N GLU A 234 3.32 -24.52 14.23
CA GLU A 234 4.25 -25.28 13.37
C GLU A 234 4.62 -24.52 12.09
N VAL A 235 5.88 -24.66 11.66
CA VAL A 235 6.36 -24.20 10.35
C VAL A 235 6.72 -25.43 9.50
N PRO A 236 6.22 -25.54 8.25
CA PRO A 236 6.54 -26.64 7.34
C PRO A 236 8.05 -26.84 7.10
N LYS A 237 8.39 -28.06 6.68
CA LYS A 237 9.74 -28.50 6.30
C LYS A 237 9.80 -28.77 4.79
#